data_AF-A0A090LM40-F1
#
_entry.id   AF-A0A090LM40-F1
#
_cell.length_a   1.000
_cell.length_b   1.000
_cell.length_c   1.000
_cell.angle_alpha   90.00
_cell.angle_beta   90.00
_cell.angle_gamma   90.00
#
_symmetry.space_group_name_H-M   'P 1'
#
loop_
_entity.id
_entity.type
_entity.pdbx_description
1 polymer ?
#
loop_
_entity_poly.entity_id
_entity_poly.type
_entity_poly.pdbx_seq_one_letter_code
_entity_poly.pdbx_strand_id
1 'polypeptide(L)'
;MKRLFKRNTRKYDDHHNSFVVSYNAMKPQWLQEQRKGLHLSADEQNIILNNQRGALEQLILANGLDTAQYLRLFPLPLLQESDLNLQLLPHEKELDDAFCREIGKIVPYLQNSTIQGVESYRRALDSAMLSIAKNSSRKDILDKLAAPYLATLLSKEYGLVKSYYETSLTHTHLNPQSSLLGNLDLIIRLMEDDGLRANIGSSITPPKQNNHPVGSYSTRFEDYVLRIDGIRMDSIEMHNNHALRNERRRQFVSGLDENLRILVVPPGYDCLWHSFKQAYFNGFTRLHPTVPLFGKKPNSKTLPQCFLGGCWRQRLQAYVYKPHPH
;
A
#
# COMPACT_ATOMS: atom_id res chain seq x y z
N MET A 1 38.36 -39.30 41.74
CA MET A 1 37.21 -38.91 40.87
C MET A 1 37.60 -37.62 40.18
N LYS A 2 37.49 -37.39 38.86
CA LYS A 2 36.64 -37.94 37.80
C LYS A 2 37.51 -38.32 36.58
N ARG A 3 37.30 -39.52 36.03
CA ARG A 3 37.74 -39.88 34.67
C ARG A 3 36.80 -39.18 33.69
N LEU A 4 37.28 -38.14 33.01
CA LEU A 4 36.56 -37.55 31.87
C LEU A 4 36.73 -38.51 30.68
N PHE A 5 35.61 -39.08 30.25
CA PHE A 5 35.52 -40.05 29.16
C PHE A 5 36.18 -39.51 27.89
N LYS A 6 37.25 -40.18 27.44
CA LYS A 6 37.72 -40.09 26.06
C LYS A 6 36.65 -40.75 25.20
N ARG A 7 35.77 -39.94 24.58
CA ARG A 7 34.88 -40.42 23.51
C ARG A 7 35.77 -40.87 22.36
N ASN A 8 35.87 -42.19 22.15
CA ASN A 8 36.32 -42.74 20.86
C ASN A 8 35.24 -42.39 19.83
N THR A 9 35.37 -41.25 19.16
CA THR A 9 34.72 -41.03 17.86
C THR A 9 35.30 -42.08 16.92
N ARG A 10 34.44 -43.00 16.48
CA ARG A 10 34.85 -44.13 15.63
C ARG A 10 35.25 -43.54 14.28
N LYS A 11 36.29 -44.10 13.63
CA LYS A 11 36.70 -43.76 12.25
C LYS A 11 35.54 -43.67 11.25
N TYR A 12 34.44 -44.39 11.52
CA TYR A 12 33.20 -44.37 10.74
C TYR A 12 32.52 -42.99 10.68
N ASP A 13 32.59 -42.20 11.77
CA ASP A 13 32.03 -40.84 11.81
C ASP A 13 32.85 -39.88 10.94
N ASP A 14 34.18 -40.06 10.89
CA ASP A 14 35.07 -39.22 10.09
C ASP A 14 34.88 -39.46 8.57
N HIS A 15 34.74 -40.72 8.15
CA HIS A 15 34.45 -41.08 6.76
C HIS A 15 33.08 -40.57 6.30
N HIS A 16 32.05 -40.68 7.15
CA HIS A 16 30.74 -40.11 6.89
C HIS A 16 30.79 -38.58 6.76
N ASN A 17 31.42 -37.90 7.71
CA ASN A 17 31.53 -36.44 7.70
C ASN A 17 32.31 -35.93 6.48
N SER A 18 33.41 -36.59 6.12
CA SER A 18 34.19 -36.32 4.90
C SER A 18 33.36 -36.47 3.63
N PHE A 19 32.57 -37.55 3.54
CA PHE A 19 31.63 -37.76 2.45
C PHE A 19 30.57 -36.65 2.38
N VAL A 20 29.92 -36.30 3.50
CA VAL A 20 28.86 -35.27 3.53
C VAL A 20 29.38 -33.91 3.10
N VAL A 21 30.58 -33.53 3.54
CA VAL A 21 31.22 -32.26 3.12
C VAL A 21 31.47 -32.26 1.60
N SER A 22 32.02 -33.34 1.07
CA SER A 22 32.32 -33.46 -0.37
C SER A 22 31.05 -33.52 -1.22
N TYR A 23 30.03 -34.25 -0.76
CA TYR A 23 28.72 -34.34 -1.41
C TYR A 23 28.04 -32.96 -1.47
N ASN A 24 28.06 -32.20 -0.37
CA ASN A 24 27.50 -30.85 -0.33
C ASN A 24 28.28 -29.85 -1.21
N ALA A 25 29.58 -30.07 -1.40
CA ALA A 25 30.40 -29.25 -2.30
C ALA A 25 30.13 -29.57 -3.79
N MET A 26 29.89 -30.84 -4.14
CA MET A 26 29.62 -31.28 -5.52
C MET A 26 28.17 -31.03 -5.96
N LYS A 27 27.20 -31.13 -5.03
CA LYS A 27 25.78 -30.88 -5.29
C LYS A 27 25.49 -29.61 -6.13
N PRO A 28 26.00 -28.41 -5.81
CA PRO A 28 25.77 -27.22 -6.63
C PRO A 28 26.40 -27.31 -8.02
N GLN A 29 27.55 -27.99 -8.16
CA GLN A 29 28.22 -28.17 -9.46
C GLN A 29 27.41 -29.09 -10.37
N TRP A 30 26.91 -30.21 -9.84
CA TRP A 30 26.06 -31.14 -10.58
C TRP A 30 24.76 -30.48 -11.07
N LEU A 31 24.12 -29.70 -10.20
CA LEU A 31 22.92 -28.94 -10.58
C LEU A 31 23.23 -27.88 -11.65
N GLN A 32 24.39 -27.23 -11.59
CA GLN A 32 24.82 -26.26 -12.60
C GLN A 32 25.10 -26.92 -13.96
N GLU A 33 25.72 -28.10 -13.98
CA GLU A 33 25.94 -28.88 -15.21
C GLU A 33 24.63 -29.37 -15.82
N GLN A 34 23.72 -29.91 -15.01
CA GLN A 34 22.37 -30.30 -15.46
C GLN A 34 21.64 -29.08 -16.06
N ARG A 35 21.73 -27.91 -15.42
CA ARG A 35 21.17 -26.65 -15.93
C ARG A 35 21.77 -26.24 -17.27
N LYS A 36 23.10 -26.29 -17.40
CA LYS A 36 23.77 -26.02 -18.68
C LYS A 36 23.34 -27.02 -19.75
N GLY A 37 23.06 -28.27 -19.40
CA GLY A 37 22.63 -29.32 -20.32
C GLY A 37 21.17 -29.26 -20.77
N LEU A 38 20.33 -28.36 -20.26
CA LEU A 38 18.89 -28.33 -20.56
C LEU A 38 18.55 -28.14 -22.05
N HIS A 39 19.44 -27.52 -22.82
CA HIS A 39 19.26 -27.29 -24.25
C HIS A 39 19.76 -28.46 -25.12
N LEU A 40 20.40 -29.45 -24.50
CA LEU A 40 20.93 -30.62 -25.19
C LEU A 40 19.84 -31.66 -25.42
N SER A 41 20.10 -32.62 -26.29
CA SER A 41 19.20 -33.75 -26.55
C SER A 41 19.03 -34.64 -25.31
N ALA A 42 17.97 -35.44 -25.28
CA ALA A 42 17.70 -36.37 -24.17
C ALA A 42 18.87 -37.34 -23.93
N ASP A 43 19.55 -37.79 -24.99
CA ASP A 43 20.70 -38.68 -24.90
C ASP A 43 21.90 -37.98 -24.24
N GLU A 44 22.16 -36.72 -24.61
CA GLU A 44 23.23 -35.92 -24.01
C GLU A 44 22.94 -35.56 -22.55
N GLN A 45 21.69 -35.27 -22.22
CA GLN A 45 21.27 -35.07 -20.83
C GLN A 45 21.44 -36.35 -20.01
N ASN A 46 21.11 -37.52 -20.57
CA ASN A 46 21.35 -38.81 -19.93
C ASN A 46 22.85 -39.09 -19.72
N ILE A 47 23.72 -38.68 -20.64
CA ILE A 47 25.17 -38.77 -20.47
C ILE A 47 25.63 -37.94 -19.26
N ILE A 48 25.13 -36.72 -19.10
CA ILE A 48 25.44 -35.87 -17.94
C ILE A 48 25.01 -36.56 -16.65
N LEU A 49 23.78 -37.07 -16.58
CA LEU A 49 23.27 -37.75 -15.38
C LEU A 49 24.06 -39.03 -15.06
N ASN A 50 24.46 -39.79 -16.07
CA ASN A 50 25.27 -41.00 -15.90
C ASN A 50 26.67 -40.66 -15.37
N ASN A 51 27.31 -39.61 -15.87
CA ASN A 51 28.60 -39.14 -15.38
C ASN A 51 28.52 -38.72 -13.91
N GLN A 52 27.47 -38.01 -13.53
CA GLN A 52 27.27 -37.56 -12.15
C GLN A 52 26.94 -38.71 -11.21
N ARG A 53 26.16 -39.71 -11.66
CA ARG A 53 25.94 -40.95 -10.91
C ARG A 53 27.25 -41.71 -10.69
N GLY A 54 28.09 -41.82 -11.72
CA GLY A 54 29.43 -42.42 -11.59
C GLY A 54 30.33 -41.65 -10.61
N ALA A 55 30.30 -40.31 -10.64
CA ALA A 55 31.05 -39.48 -9.70
C ALA A 55 30.58 -39.68 -8.24
N LEU A 56 29.26 -39.80 -8.02
CA LEU A 56 28.70 -40.07 -6.70
C LEU A 56 29.11 -41.46 -6.18
N GLU A 57 29.06 -42.49 -7.03
CA GLU A 57 29.53 -43.84 -6.68
C GLU A 57 31.01 -43.85 -6.31
N GLN A 58 31.85 -43.17 -7.10
CA GLN A 58 33.28 -43.02 -6.80
C GLN A 58 33.52 -42.29 -5.48
N LEU A 59 32.74 -41.24 -5.17
CA LEU A 59 32.85 -40.51 -3.91
C LEU A 59 32.51 -41.39 -2.70
N ILE A 60 31.49 -42.23 -2.82
CA ILE A 60 31.10 -43.19 -1.75
C ILE A 60 32.21 -44.23 -1.55
N LEU A 61 32.71 -44.82 -2.65
CA LEU A 61 33.79 -45.81 -2.62
C LEU A 61 35.09 -45.23 -2.05
N ALA A 62 35.46 -44.00 -2.43
CA ALA A 62 36.67 -43.33 -1.96
C ALA A 62 36.67 -43.06 -0.44
N ASN A 63 35.48 -42.95 0.16
CA ASN A 63 35.33 -42.80 1.61
C ASN A 63 35.14 -44.15 2.33
N GLY A 64 35.20 -45.29 1.63
CA GLY A 64 35.08 -46.62 2.22
C GLY A 64 33.68 -46.95 2.74
N LEU A 65 32.65 -46.33 2.16
CA LEU A 65 31.26 -46.44 2.59
C LEU A 65 30.49 -47.46 1.73
N ASP A 66 29.42 -48.04 2.28
CA ASP A 66 28.56 -48.96 1.51
C ASP A 66 27.76 -48.22 0.44
N THR A 67 28.06 -48.50 -0.82
CA THR A 67 27.41 -47.93 -2.00
C THR A 67 25.90 -48.13 -1.99
N ALA A 68 25.42 -49.32 -1.63
CA ALA A 68 23.98 -49.62 -1.68
C ALA A 68 23.20 -48.82 -0.62
N GLN A 69 23.76 -48.69 0.58
CA GLN A 69 23.16 -47.90 1.65
C GLN A 69 23.25 -46.39 1.38
N TYR A 70 24.41 -45.89 0.95
CA TYR A 70 24.62 -44.45 0.80
C TYR A 70 23.92 -43.85 -0.42
N LEU A 71 23.77 -44.59 -1.53
CA LEU A 71 22.95 -44.13 -2.66
C LEU A 71 21.47 -43.95 -2.29
N ARG A 72 20.97 -44.74 -1.32
CA ARG A 72 19.60 -44.59 -0.81
C ARG A 72 19.44 -43.37 0.10
N LEU A 73 20.45 -43.10 0.93
CA LEU A 73 20.42 -41.98 1.88
C LEU A 73 20.76 -40.63 1.23
N PHE A 74 21.63 -40.66 0.22
CA PHE A 74 22.14 -39.49 -0.49
C PHE A 74 22.00 -39.71 -2.01
N PRO A 75 20.76 -39.63 -2.54
CA PRO A 75 20.53 -39.79 -3.96
C PRO A 75 21.18 -38.67 -4.77
N LEU A 76 21.39 -38.90 -6.07
CA LEU A 76 21.86 -37.85 -6.98
C LEU A 76 20.85 -36.68 -6.96
N PRO A 77 21.28 -35.44 -6.65
CA PRO A 77 20.41 -34.28 -6.70
C PRO A 77 20.02 -34.01 -8.16
N LEU A 78 18.73 -34.09 -8.44
CA LEU A 78 18.16 -33.77 -9.74
C LEU A 78 17.62 -32.36 -9.72
N LEU A 79 17.83 -31.63 -10.81
CA LEU A 79 17.28 -30.30 -11.02
C LEU A 79 15.75 -30.38 -10.98
N GLN A 80 15.12 -29.78 -9.97
CA GLN A 80 13.66 -29.67 -9.89
C GLN A 80 13.17 -28.37 -10.53
N GLU A 81 11.91 -28.33 -10.96
CA GLU A 81 11.30 -27.09 -11.49
C GLU A 81 11.34 -25.94 -10.48
N SER A 82 11.28 -26.24 -9.18
CA SER A 82 11.45 -25.27 -8.09
C SER A 82 12.87 -24.69 -8.02
N ASP A 83 13.91 -25.46 -8.35
CA ASP A 83 15.32 -25.02 -8.34
C ASP A 83 15.66 -24.11 -9.53
N LEU A 84 14.85 -24.19 -10.61
CA LEU A 84 14.92 -23.28 -11.75
C LEU A 84 14.32 -21.91 -11.45
N ASN A 85 13.31 -21.87 -10.56
CA ASN A 85 12.59 -20.65 -10.20
C ASN A 85 13.24 -19.83 -9.08
N LEU A 86 14.29 -20.34 -8.42
CA LEU A 86 14.88 -19.74 -7.20
C LEU A 86 16.24 -19.05 -7.39
N GLN A 87 16.86 -19.09 -8.58
CA GLN A 87 18.17 -18.48 -8.77
C GLN A 87 18.20 -17.49 -9.94
N LEU A 88 18.23 -16.21 -9.57
CA LEU A 88 18.43 -15.08 -10.48
C LEU A 88 19.77 -15.19 -11.22
N LEU A 89 19.78 -14.83 -12.49
CA LEU A 89 21.00 -14.67 -13.28
C LEU A 89 21.90 -13.59 -12.64
N PRO A 90 23.23 -13.60 -12.84
CA PRO A 90 24.12 -12.63 -12.20
C PRO A 90 23.73 -11.16 -12.42
N HIS A 91 23.23 -10.82 -13.61
CA HIS A 91 22.77 -9.47 -13.93
C HIS A 91 21.40 -9.14 -13.32
N GLU A 92 20.53 -10.13 -13.10
CA GLU A 92 19.26 -9.98 -12.39
C GLU A 92 19.50 -9.74 -10.91
N LYS A 93 20.46 -10.47 -10.33
CA LYS A 93 20.91 -10.26 -8.94
C LYS A 93 21.50 -8.86 -8.75
N GLU A 94 22.32 -8.39 -9.68
CA GLU A 94 22.85 -7.01 -9.64
C GLU A 94 21.71 -5.97 -9.66
N LEU A 95 20.69 -6.20 -10.49
CA LEU A 95 19.51 -5.33 -10.58
C LEU A 95 18.68 -5.35 -9.30
N ASP A 96 18.42 -6.53 -8.74
CA ASP A 96 17.68 -6.71 -7.50
C ASP A 96 18.39 -6.06 -6.30
N ASP A 97 19.71 -6.26 -6.18
CA ASP A 97 20.55 -5.61 -5.17
C ASP A 97 20.56 -4.09 -5.33
N ALA A 98 20.61 -3.58 -6.56
CA ALA A 98 20.56 -2.15 -6.84
C ALA A 98 19.18 -1.56 -6.46
N PHE A 99 18.11 -2.27 -6.78
CA PHE A 99 16.75 -1.87 -6.42
C PHE A 99 16.59 -1.79 -4.91
N CYS A 100 16.97 -2.83 -4.17
CA CYS A 100 16.85 -2.87 -2.70
C CYS A 100 17.62 -1.74 -2.01
N ARG A 101 18.79 -1.34 -2.55
CA ARG A 101 19.60 -0.26 -1.97
C ARG A 101 19.06 1.13 -2.28
N GLU A 102 18.48 1.34 -3.46
CA GLU A 102 18.16 2.68 -3.95
C GLU A 102 16.67 3.03 -3.89
N ILE A 103 15.77 2.06 -4.00
CA ILE A 103 14.34 2.35 -4.17
C ILE A 103 13.76 3.15 -3.00
N GLY A 104 14.12 2.79 -1.75
CA GLY A 104 13.65 3.50 -0.56
C GLY A 104 14.23 4.90 -0.38
N LYS A 105 15.28 5.26 -1.13
CA LYS A 105 15.85 6.62 -1.16
C LYS A 105 15.17 7.49 -2.22
N ILE A 106 14.82 6.88 -3.35
CA ILE A 106 14.28 7.58 -4.52
C ILE A 106 12.77 7.74 -4.41
N VAL A 107 12.07 6.71 -3.93
CA VAL A 107 10.61 6.68 -3.83
C VAL A 107 10.21 6.44 -2.37
N PRO A 108 9.58 7.41 -1.70
CA PRO A 108 9.08 7.21 -0.34
C PRO A 108 7.94 6.20 -0.36
N TYR A 109 7.70 5.48 0.75
CA TYR A 109 6.55 4.57 0.86
C TYR A 109 5.23 5.25 0.49
N LEU A 110 4.30 4.48 -0.10
CA LEU A 110 2.97 4.99 -0.37
C LEU A 110 2.26 5.35 0.95
N GLN A 111 1.81 6.60 1.04
CA GLN A 111 1.05 7.12 2.19
C GLN A 111 -0.38 7.56 1.81
N ASN A 112 -0.66 7.73 0.52
CA ASN A 112 -1.94 8.23 0.02
C ASN A 112 -2.79 7.07 -0.50
N SER A 113 -3.98 6.87 0.08
CA SER A 113 -4.88 5.78 -0.25
C SER A 113 -5.85 6.07 -1.42
N THR A 114 -5.73 7.22 -2.07
CA THR A 114 -6.59 7.60 -3.21
C THR A 114 -6.10 6.98 -4.52
N ILE A 115 -7.02 6.77 -5.48
CA ILE A 115 -6.69 6.24 -6.83
C ILE A 115 -5.63 7.11 -7.54
N GLN A 116 -5.73 8.43 -7.45
CA GLN A 116 -4.75 9.36 -8.02
C GLN A 116 -3.39 9.29 -7.30
N GLY A 117 -3.40 9.01 -5.99
CA GLY A 117 -2.22 8.72 -5.20
C GLY A 117 -1.48 7.49 -5.72
N VAL A 118 -2.20 6.39 -5.93
CA VAL A 118 -1.65 5.14 -6.49
C VAL A 118 -1.13 5.33 -7.91
N GLU A 119 -1.86 6.04 -8.79
CA GLU A 119 -1.38 6.35 -10.15
C GLU A 119 -0.09 7.18 -10.14
N SER A 120 -0.01 8.19 -9.26
CA SER A 120 1.18 9.04 -9.15
C SER A 120 2.36 8.26 -8.59
N TYR A 121 2.10 7.38 -7.62
CA TYR A 121 3.09 6.48 -7.06
C TYR A 121 3.64 5.49 -8.08
N ARG A 122 2.76 4.87 -8.88
CA ARG A 122 3.14 4.01 -10.01
C ARG A 122 4.04 4.75 -11.00
N ARG A 123 3.71 6.00 -11.37
CA ARG A 123 4.54 6.81 -12.28
C ARG A 123 5.93 7.11 -11.69
N ALA A 124 5.99 7.39 -10.39
CA ALA A 124 7.26 7.61 -9.69
C ALA A 124 8.13 6.34 -9.66
N LEU A 125 7.53 5.19 -9.35
CA LEU A 125 8.21 3.89 -9.39
C LEU A 125 8.73 3.55 -10.79
N ASP A 126 7.92 3.73 -11.84
CA ASP A 126 8.33 3.46 -13.22
C ASP A 126 9.56 4.29 -13.62
N SER A 127 9.56 5.58 -13.26
CA SER A 127 10.69 6.48 -13.51
C SER A 127 11.94 6.10 -12.71
N ALA A 128 11.78 5.75 -11.43
CA ALA A 128 12.88 5.33 -10.56
C ALA A 128 13.50 4.02 -11.03
N MET A 129 12.67 3.05 -11.40
CA MET A 129 13.11 1.76 -11.91
C MET A 129 13.85 1.90 -13.24
N LEU A 130 13.40 2.79 -14.13
CA LEU A 130 14.14 3.10 -15.35
C LEU A 130 15.50 3.73 -15.06
N SER A 131 15.59 4.60 -14.05
CA SER A 131 16.86 5.20 -13.61
C SER A 131 17.84 4.16 -13.06
N ILE A 132 17.36 3.22 -12.23
CA ILE A 132 18.16 2.12 -11.67
C ILE A 132 18.60 1.15 -12.77
N ALA A 133 17.68 0.79 -13.67
CA ALA A 133 17.92 -0.18 -14.73
C ALA A 133 18.70 0.39 -15.93
N LYS A 134 18.76 1.73 -16.07
CA LYS A 134 19.40 2.50 -17.15
C LYS A 134 18.81 2.32 -18.55
N ASN A 135 18.09 1.23 -18.82
CA ASN A 135 17.40 0.97 -20.10
C ASN A 135 16.09 0.20 -19.90
N SER A 136 15.24 0.21 -20.92
CA SER A 136 13.90 -0.40 -20.90
C SER A 136 13.92 -1.91 -20.68
N SER A 137 14.80 -2.64 -21.39
CA SER A 137 14.87 -4.10 -21.26
C SER A 137 15.26 -4.55 -19.85
N ARG A 138 16.22 -3.87 -19.22
CA ARG A 138 16.58 -4.12 -17.81
C ARG A 138 15.47 -3.70 -16.86
N LYS A 139 14.70 -2.66 -17.20
CA LYS A 139 13.54 -2.22 -16.40
C LYS A 139 12.46 -3.30 -16.39
N ASP A 140 12.17 -3.92 -17.53
CA ASP A 140 11.14 -4.97 -17.64
C ASP A 140 11.51 -6.22 -16.85
N ILE A 141 12.80 -6.58 -16.84
CA ILE A 141 13.33 -7.63 -15.97
C ILE A 141 13.17 -7.23 -14.50
N LEU A 142 13.63 -6.02 -14.15
CA LEU A 142 13.53 -5.51 -12.79
C LEU A 142 12.08 -5.41 -12.28
N ASP A 143 11.12 -5.09 -13.14
CA ASP A 143 9.69 -5.02 -12.81
C ASP A 143 9.12 -6.38 -12.39
N LYS A 144 9.58 -7.46 -13.01
CA LYS A 144 9.21 -8.82 -12.62
C LYS A 144 9.89 -9.23 -11.32
N LEU A 145 11.19 -8.92 -11.19
CA LEU A 145 11.96 -9.22 -9.99
C LEU A 145 11.40 -8.50 -8.76
N ALA A 146 10.91 -7.26 -8.95
CA ALA A 146 10.49 -6.40 -7.87
C ALA A 146 9.06 -6.66 -7.38
N ALA A 147 8.28 -7.48 -8.08
CA ALA A 147 6.88 -7.77 -7.74
C ALA A 147 6.67 -8.22 -6.27
N PRO A 148 7.52 -9.09 -5.68
CA PRO A 148 7.38 -9.52 -4.29
C PRO A 148 7.56 -8.37 -3.27
N TYR A 149 8.23 -7.28 -3.64
CA TYR A 149 8.45 -6.15 -2.74
C TYR A 149 7.24 -5.23 -2.60
N LEU A 150 6.18 -5.43 -3.39
CA LEU A 150 4.99 -4.57 -3.33
C LEU A 150 4.39 -4.52 -1.92
N ALA A 151 4.30 -5.66 -1.24
CA ALA A 151 3.82 -5.72 0.15
C ALA A 151 4.64 -4.81 1.09
N THR A 152 5.97 -4.80 0.93
CA THR A 152 6.87 -3.95 1.72
C THR A 152 6.71 -2.48 1.37
N LEU A 153 6.56 -2.15 0.08
CA LEU A 153 6.35 -0.78 -0.40
C LEU A 153 5.01 -0.19 0.08
N LEU A 154 4.02 -1.04 0.34
CA LEU A 154 2.71 -0.70 0.90
C LEU A 154 2.67 -0.80 2.44
N SER A 155 3.76 -1.16 3.12
CA SER A 155 3.75 -1.42 4.57
C SER A 155 3.37 -0.22 5.45
N LYS A 156 3.47 1.01 4.92
CA LYS A 156 3.06 2.26 5.58
C LYS A 156 1.69 2.75 5.14
N GLU A 157 1.05 2.05 4.22
CA GLU A 157 -0.32 2.28 3.83
C GLU A 157 -1.23 1.54 4.81
N TYR A 158 -2.11 2.28 5.48
CA TYR A 158 -3.02 1.76 6.52
C TYR A 158 -4.47 1.80 6.06
N GLY A 159 -4.72 2.12 4.79
CA GLY A 159 -6.02 2.39 4.24
C GLY A 159 -6.45 1.36 3.21
N LEU A 160 -7.13 1.85 2.18
CA LEU A 160 -7.89 1.06 1.21
C LEU A 160 -7.01 0.30 0.19
N VAL A 161 -5.79 0.79 -0.10
CA VAL A 161 -4.95 0.23 -1.16
C VAL A 161 -4.46 -1.17 -0.80
N LYS A 162 -4.13 -1.40 0.48
CA LYS A 162 -3.74 -2.71 0.98
C LYS A 162 -4.85 -3.76 0.83
N SER A 163 -6.12 -3.41 1.05
CA SER A 163 -7.22 -4.35 0.84
C SER A 163 -7.38 -4.75 -0.63
N TYR A 164 -7.17 -3.82 -1.56
CA TYR A 164 -7.15 -4.14 -2.99
C TYR A 164 -5.94 -4.97 -3.39
N TYR A 165 -4.78 -4.74 -2.78
CA TYR A 165 -3.61 -5.59 -2.97
C TYR A 165 -3.86 -7.04 -2.51
N GLU A 166 -4.43 -7.24 -1.32
CA GLU A 166 -4.80 -8.56 -0.82
C GLU A 166 -5.87 -9.25 -1.70
N THR A 167 -6.83 -8.46 -2.21
CA THR A 167 -7.82 -8.93 -3.18
C THR A 167 -7.17 -9.30 -4.51
N SER A 168 -6.17 -8.53 -4.95
CA SER A 168 -5.42 -8.83 -6.16
C SER A 168 -4.66 -10.14 -6.05
N LEU A 169 -4.08 -10.46 -4.86
CA LEU A 169 -3.37 -11.71 -4.59
C LEU A 169 -4.26 -12.95 -4.76
N THR A 170 -5.52 -12.86 -4.32
CA THR A 170 -6.50 -13.95 -4.46
C THR A 170 -6.99 -14.11 -5.91
N HIS A 171 -7.08 -13.03 -6.68
CA HIS A 171 -7.40 -13.07 -8.12
C HIS A 171 -6.21 -13.53 -8.99
N THR A 172 -4.96 -13.30 -8.55
CA THR A 172 -3.73 -13.65 -9.29
C THR A 172 -3.33 -15.12 -9.28
N HIS A 173 -4.09 -16.04 -8.66
CA HIS A 173 -3.85 -17.48 -8.84
C HIS A 173 -3.90 -17.93 -10.32
N LEU A 174 -4.35 -17.06 -11.23
CA LEU A 174 -4.41 -17.26 -12.68
C LEU A 174 -3.34 -16.51 -13.51
N ASN A 175 -2.46 -15.68 -12.93
CA ASN A 175 -1.51 -14.88 -13.73
C ASN A 175 -0.03 -15.02 -13.29
N PRO A 176 0.76 -15.87 -13.97
CA PRO A 176 2.18 -16.11 -13.65
C PRO A 176 3.13 -14.96 -14.06
N GLN A 177 2.63 -13.81 -14.49
CA GLN A 177 3.43 -12.62 -14.86
C GLN A 177 3.06 -11.37 -14.06
N SER A 178 2.83 -11.50 -12.74
CA SER A 178 2.60 -10.34 -11.89
C SER A 178 3.90 -9.53 -11.77
N SER A 179 3.99 -8.41 -12.47
CA SER A 179 5.07 -7.42 -12.30
C SER A 179 4.68 -6.40 -11.22
N LEU A 180 5.66 -5.69 -10.66
CA LEU A 180 5.40 -4.68 -9.63
C LEU A 180 4.42 -3.61 -10.13
N LEU A 181 4.71 -3.02 -11.29
CA LEU A 181 3.86 -2.02 -11.92
C LEU A 181 2.52 -2.61 -12.39
N GLY A 182 2.52 -3.85 -12.88
CA GLY A 182 1.31 -4.55 -13.29
C GLY A 182 0.35 -4.81 -12.12
N ASN A 183 0.87 -5.12 -10.93
CA ASN A 183 0.06 -5.26 -9.72
C ASN A 183 -0.54 -3.91 -9.28
N LEU A 184 0.20 -2.80 -9.42
CA LEU A 184 -0.34 -1.46 -9.17
C LEU A 184 -1.42 -1.10 -10.20
N ASP A 185 -1.25 -1.46 -11.47
CA ASP A 185 -2.29 -1.29 -12.51
C ASP A 185 -3.55 -2.11 -12.20
N LEU A 186 -3.39 -3.34 -11.70
CA LEU A 186 -4.51 -4.17 -11.28
C LEU A 186 -5.26 -3.55 -10.09
N ILE A 187 -4.53 -3.05 -9.09
CA ILE A 187 -5.12 -2.32 -7.96
C ILE A 187 -5.91 -1.10 -8.47
N ILE A 188 -5.33 -0.30 -9.38
CA ILE A 188 -6.02 0.84 -9.97
C ILE A 188 -7.29 0.40 -10.67
N ARG A 189 -7.27 -0.67 -11.48
CA ARG A 189 -8.47 -1.20 -12.14
C ARG A 189 -9.55 -1.66 -11.16
N LEU A 190 -9.18 -2.39 -10.11
CA LEU A 190 -10.13 -2.81 -9.07
C LEU A 190 -10.78 -1.60 -8.39
N MET A 191 -9.99 -0.56 -8.12
CA MET A 191 -10.48 0.72 -7.61
C MET A 191 -11.42 1.42 -8.62
N GLU A 192 -11.15 1.35 -9.92
CA GLU A 192 -12.01 1.88 -10.98
C GLU A 192 -13.34 1.15 -11.09
N ASP A 193 -13.30 -0.19 -11.07
CA ASP A 193 -14.45 -1.09 -11.17
C ASP A 193 -15.41 -0.88 -9.99
N ASP A 194 -14.87 -0.64 -8.79
CA ASP A 194 -15.65 -0.25 -7.61
C ASP A 194 -16.19 1.20 -7.66
N GLY A 195 -16.00 1.89 -8.80
CA GLY A 195 -16.57 3.20 -9.06
C GLY A 195 -15.82 4.34 -8.38
N LEU A 196 -14.62 4.12 -7.82
CA LEU A 196 -13.81 5.20 -7.23
C LEU A 196 -13.42 6.24 -8.30
N ARG A 197 -13.35 5.84 -9.58
CA ARG A 197 -13.18 6.74 -10.73
C ARG A 197 -14.50 7.33 -11.24
N ALA A 198 -15.59 6.56 -11.26
CA ALA A 198 -16.92 7.06 -11.64
C ALA A 198 -17.43 8.16 -10.69
N ASN A 199 -16.98 8.13 -9.42
CA ASN A 199 -17.25 9.17 -8.43
C ASN A 199 -16.54 10.51 -8.71
N ILE A 200 -15.50 10.54 -9.56
CA ILE A 200 -14.77 11.75 -9.99
C ILE A 200 -15.64 12.64 -10.91
N GLY A 201 -16.67 12.06 -11.55
CA GLY A 201 -17.64 12.80 -12.38
C GLY A 201 -18.73 13.55 -11.60
N SER A 202 -18.83 13.35 -10.28
CA SER A 202 -19.86 13.98 -9.44
C SER A 202 -19.29 15.16 -8.64
N SER A 203 -19.18 16.34 -9.27
CA SER A 203 -18.70 17.59 -8.66
C SER A 203 -17.56 17.40 -7.65
N ILE A 204 -16.31 17.42 -8.13
CA ILE A 204 -15.08 17.57 -7.33
C ILE A 204 -15.11 18.76 -6.36
N THR A 205 -16.00 19.72 -6.58
CA THR A 205 -16.15 20.87 -5.68
C THR A 205 -16.90 20.48 -4.40
N PRO A 206 -16.41 20.89 -3.22
CA PRO A 206 -17.13 20.71 -1.97
C PRO A 206 -18.55 21.25 -2.09
N PRO A 207 -19.58 20.52 -1.59
CA PRO A 207 -20.94 21.00 -1.66
C PRO A 207 -21.09 22.32 -0.89
N LYS A 208 -22.07 23.12 -1.30
CA LYS A 208 -22.49 24.34 -0.59
C LYS A 208 -23.86 24.12 0.05
N GLN A 209 -24.11 24.82 1.16
CA GLN A 209 -25.37 24.75 1.88
C GLN A 209 -26.53 25.26 1.01
N ASN A 210 -26.38 26.41 0.34
CA ASN A 210 -27.33 26.95 -0.64
C ASN A 210 -28.78 27.05 -0.10
N ASN A 211 -28.92 27.53 1.14
CA ASN A 211 -30.18 27.60 1.89
C ASN A 211 -30.86 26.24 2.14
N HIS A 212 -30.15 25.12 2.00
CA HIS A 212 -30.65 23.85 2.53
C HIS A 212 -30.49 23.80 4.06
N PRO A 213 -31.33 23.02 4.75
CA PRO A 213 -31.10 22.68 6.14
C PRO A 213 -29.66 22.23 6.41
N VAL A 214 -29.06 22.73 7.49
CA VAL A 214 -27.62 22.49 7.79
C VAL A 214 -27.29 21.02 8.02
N GLY A 215 -28.24 20.22 8.53
CA GLY A 215 -28.09 18.77 8.68
C GLY A 215 -28.07 18.07 7.32
N SER A 216 -28.98 18.43 6.40
CA SER A 216 -28.93 17.93 5.01
C SER A 216 -27.65 18.34 4.28
N TYR A 217 -27.14 19.53 4.55
CA TYR A 217 -25.83 19.96 4.06
C TYR A 217 -24.70 19.10 4.64
N SER A 218 -24.70 18.88 5.95
CA SER A 218 -23.73 18.03 6.63
C SER A 218 -23.66 16.63 6.04
N THR A 219 -24.80 15.96 5.86
CA THR A 219 -24.82 14.61 5.28
C THR A 219 -24.21 14.60 3.90
N ARG A 220 -24.62 15.53 3.02
CA ARG A 220 -24.04 15.65 1.66
C ARG A 220 -22.53 15.94 1.68
N PHE A 221 -22.05 16.69 2.66
CA PHE A 221 -20.63 16.96 2.83
C PHE A 221 -19.87 15.73 3.33
N GLU A 222 -20.42 14.98 4.29
CA GLU A 222 -19.83 13.72 4.75
C GLU A 222 -19.79 12.68 3.65
N ASP A 223 -20.85 12.59 2.84
CA ASP A 223 -20.87 11.74 1.65
C ASP A 223 -19.84 12.22 0.62
N TYR A 224 -19.61 13.54 0.49
CA TYR A 224 -18.53 14.08 -0.34
C TYR A 224 -17.15 13.67 0.18
N VAL A 225 -16.87 13.82 1.47
CA VAL A 225 -15.59 13.42 2.06
C VAL A 225 -15.38 11.91 1.92
N LEU A 226 -16.40 11.11 2.25
CA LEU A 226 -16.33 9.66 2.11
C LEU A 226 -16.06 9.24 0.65
N ARG A 227 -16.66 9.95 -0.32
CA ARG A 227 -16.44 9.67 -1.75
C ARG A 227 -15.07 10.11 -2.26
N ILE A 228 -14.55 11.26 -1.80
CA ILE A 228 -13.26 11.80 -2.29
C ILE A 228 -12.08 11.18 -1.55
N ASP A 229 -12.16 11.06 -0.23
CA ASP A 229 -11.05 10.61 0.62
C ASP A 229 -11.16 9.14 0.99
N GLY A 230 -12.31 8.48 0.78
CA GLY A 230 -12.55 7.10 1.22
C GLY A 230 -12.69 6.94 2.73
N ILE A 231 -12.60 8.05 3.48
CA ILE A 231 -12.51 8.05 4.95
C ILE A 231 -13.67 8.85 5.52
N ARG A 232 -14.35 8.31 6.52
CA ARG A 232 -15.41 9.05 7.22
C ARG A 232 -14.84 10.15 8.10
N MET A 233 -15.50 11.30 8.15
CA MET A 233 -15.05 12.44 8.96
C MET A 233 -14.98 12.16 10.47
N ASP A 234 -15.75 11.19 10.97
CA ASP A 234 -15.81 10.76 12.37
C ASP A 234 -14.88 9.59 12.70
N SER A 235 -14.14 9.07 11.72
CA SER A 235 -13.22 7.95 11.92
C SER A 235 -11.98 8.33 12.73
N ILE A 236 -11.38 7.33 13.39
CA ILE A 236 -10.07 7.45 14.06
C ILE A 236 -8.99 7.80 13.02
N GLU A 237 -9.10 7.27 11.81
CA GLU A 237 -8.18 7.55 10.70
C GLU A 237 -8.18 9.04 10.33
N MET A 238 -9.35 9.65 10.15
CA MET A 238 -9.47 11.11 9.95
C MET A 238 -9.01 11.89 11.17
N HIS A 239 -9.29 11.40 12.38
CA HIS A 239 -8.87 12.08 13.61
C HIS A 239 -7.34 12.22 13.70
N ASN A 240 -6.62 11.15 13.36
CA ASN A 240 -5.16 11.07 13.38
C ASN A 240 -4.52 11.84 12.21
N ASN A 241 -5.22 11.99 11.09
CA ASN A 241 -4.75 12.78 9.95
C ASN A 241 -5.09 14.28 10.12
N HIS A 242 -4.34 14.96 10.98
CA HIS A 242 -4.59 16.37 11.33
C HIS A 242 -4.63 17.33 10.13
N ALA A 243 -3.79 17.12 9.12
CA ALA A 243 -3.72 17.98 7.94
C ALA A 243 -5.01 17.89 7.10
N LEU A 244 -5.44 16.66 6.77
CA LEU A 244 -6.65 16.41 6.01
C LEU A 244 -7.90 16.85 6.80
N ARG A 245 -7.96 16.51 8.09
CA ARG A 245 -9.05 16.91 8.99
C ARG A 245 -9.26 18.43 8.99
N ASN A 246 -8.18 19.20 9.09
CA ASN A 246 -8.24 20.66 9.10
C ASN A 246 -8.67 21.22 7.74
N GLU A 247 -8.20 20.64 6.65
CA GLU A 247 -8.61 21.04 5.30
C GLU A 247 -10.10 20.80 5.07
N ARG A 248 -10.62 19.61 5.41
CA ARG A 248 -12.06 19.32 5.28
C ARG A 248 -12.92 20.18 6.16
N ARG A 249 -12.47 20.54 7.38
CA ARG A 249 -13.15 21.52 8.23
C ARG A 249 -13.23 22.90 7.59
N ARG A 250 -12.13 23.38 6.99
CA ARG A 250 -12.14 24.66 6.25
C ARG A 250 -13.12 24.64 5.10
N GLN A 251 -13.12 23.56 4.32
CA GLN A 251 -14.05 23.39 3.20
C GLN A 251 -15.52 23.33 3.65
N PHE A 252 -15.80 22.64 4.75
CA PHE A 252 -17.14 22.62 5.36
C PHE A 252 -17.59 24.04 5.73
N VAL A 253 -16.77 24.78 6.47
CA VAL A 253 -17.12 26.14 6.92
C VAL A 253 -17.26 27.10 5.73
N SER A 254 -16.41 26.97 4.71
CA SER A 254 -16.52 27.77 3.50
C SER A 254 -17.76 27.44 2.65
N GLY A 255 -18.33 26.24 2.80
CA GLY A 255 -19.54 25.83 2.11
C GLY A 255 -20.84 26.23 2.84
N LEU A 256 -20.77 26.67 4.10
CA LEU A 256 -21.93 27.16 4.86
C LEU A 256 -22.43 28.51 4.33
N ASP A 257 -23.71 28.78 4.57
CA ASP A 257 -24.30 30.08 4.26
C ASP A 257 -23.65 31.18 5.13
N GLU A 258 -23.46 32.37 4.55
CA GLU A 258 -22.64 33.44 5.14
C GLU A 258 -23.08 33.86 6.55
N ASN A 259 -24.39 33.96 6.77
CA ASN A 259 -24.95 34.30 8.08
C ASN A 259 -24.53 33.29 9.16
N LEU A 260 -24.53 31.99 8.82
CA LEU A 260 -24.15 30.95 9.76
C LEU A 260 -22.64 30.93 10.01
N ARG A 261 -21.83 31.19 8.96
CA ARG A 261 -20.38 31.29 9.06
C ARG A 261 -19.93 32.40 10.03
N ILE A 262 -20.62 33.55 10.01
CA ILE A 262 -20.26 34.71 10.84
C ILE A 262 -20.71 34.54 12.30
N LEU A 263 -21.87 33.90 12.52
CA LEU A 263 -22.50 33.86 13.85
C LEU A 263 -22.01 32.71 14.74
N VAL A 264 -21.35 31.70 14.19
CA VAL A 264 -20.85 30.56 14.95
C VAL A 264 -19.37 30.77 15.27
N VAL A 265 -19.05 30.80 16.56
CA VAL A 265 -17.66 30.77 17.02
C VAL A 265 -17.03 29.44 16.58
N PRO A 266 -15.92 29.47 15.81
CA PRO A 266 -15.26 28.26 15.35
C PRO A 266 -14.88 27.34 16.53
N PRO A 267 -15.26 26.06 16.50
CA PRO A 267 -14.84 25.10 17.52
C PRO A 267 -13.31 24.94 17.56
N GLY A 268 -12.76 24.58 18.73
CA GLY A 268 -11.32 24.39 18.91
C GLY A 268 -10.72 23.36 17.96
N TYR A 269 -9.44 23.54 17.61
CA TYR A 269 -8.74 22.73 16.59
C TYR A 269 -8.77 21.22 16.84
N ASP A 270 -8.81 20.78 18.09
CA ASP A 270 -8.76 19.37 18.49
C ASP A 270 -10.12 18.75 18.81
N CYS A 271 -11.21 19.50 18.66
CA CYS A 271 -12.54 18.93 18.91
C CYS A 271 -12.83 17.77 17.95
N LEU A 272 -13.67 16.82 18.37
CA LEU A 272 -14.14 15.74 17.50
C LEU A 272 -15.11 16.27 16.43
N TRP A 273 -15.23 15.57 15.31
CA TRP A 273 -16.09 15.99 14.21
C TRP A 273 -17.56 16.17 14.62
N HIS A 274 -18.08 15.30 15.49
CA HIS A 274 -19.43 15.45 16.03
C HIS A 274 -19.61 16.78 16.78
N SER A 275 -18.70 17.09 17.71
CA SER A 275 -18.71 18.36 18.46
C SER A 275 -18.56 19.58 17.54
N PHE A 276 -17.73 19.44 16.50
CA PHE A 276 -17.53 20.47 15.50
C PHE A 276 -18.86 20.81 14.78
N LYS A 277 -19.56 19.80 14.24
CA LYS A 277 -20.85 19.99 13.56
C LYS A 277 -21.93 20.53 14.49
N GLN A 278 -21.96 20.05 15.74
CA GLN A 278 -22.98 20.44 16.71
C GLN A 278 -22.98 21.95 16.97
N ALA A 279 -21.81 22.60 16.96
CA ALA A 279 -21.73 24.06 17.10
C ALA A 279 -22.48 24.80 15.98
N TYR A 280 -22.36 24.30 14.73
CA TYR A 280 -23.05 24.86 13.57
C TYR A 280 -24.53 24.50 13.53
N PHE A 281 -24.92 23.31 14.01
CA PHE A 281 -26.34 22.94 14.16
C PHE A 281 -27.03 23.85 15.17
N ASN A 282 -26.41 24.06 16.34
CA ASN A 282 -26.90 25.00 17.35
C ASN A 282 -26.98 26.43 16.80
N GLY A 283 -25.98 26.87 16.03
CA GLY A 283 -25.99 28.15 15.33
C GLY A 283 -27.17 28.31 14.37
N PHE A 284 -27.43 27.28 13.57
CA PHE A 284 -28.54 27.26 12.61
C PHE A 284 -29.90 27.28 13.31
N THR A 285 -30.09 26.49 14.37
CA THR A 285 -31.34 26.50 15.15
C THR A 285 -31.61 27.86 15.78
N ARG A 286 -30.57 28.61 16.19
CA ARG A 286 -30.75 29.99 16.69
C ARG A 286 -31.21 30.96 15.59
N LEU A 287 -30.71 30.79 14.36
CA LEU A 287 -31.10 31.62 13.20
C LEU A 287 -32.48 31.26 12.66
N HIS A 288 -32.81 29.97 12.68
CA HIS A 288 -33.99 29.40 12.05
C HIS A 288 -34.68 28.40 12.99
N PRO A 289 -35.32 28.87 14.08
CA PRO A 289 -35.87 28.00 15.12
C PRO A 289 -37.02 27.11 14.63
N THR A 290 -37.70 27.50 13.55
CA THR A 290 -38.82 26.77 12.94
C THR A 290 -38.43 25.87 11.77
N VAL A 291 -37.17 25.93 11.33
CA VAL A 291 -36.69 25.13 10.19
C VAL A 291 -36.03 23.86 10.72
N PRO A 292 -36.44 22.66 10.27
CA PRO A 292 -35.82 21.42 10.70
C PRO A 292 -34.37 21.36 10.21
N LEU A 293 -33.50 20.67 10.96
CA LEU A 293 -32.09 20.49 10.58
C LEU A 293 -31.92 19.61 9.33
N PHE A 294 -32.87 18.71 9.08
CA PHE A 294 -32.86 17.78 7.95
C PHE A 294 -34.11 17.95 7.09
N GLY A 295 -34.00 17.57 5.81
CA GLY A 295 -35.09 17.61 4.85
C GLY A 295 -34.82 18.49 3.63
N LYS A 296 -35.88 18.77 2.88
CA LYS A 296 -35.83 19.54 1.63
C LYS A 296 -35.67 21.04 1.92
N LYS A 297 -35.17 21.77 0.92
CA LYS A 297 -35.05 23.23 0.96
C LYS A 297 -36.41 23.83 1.35
N PRO A 298 -36.49 24.73 2.34
CA PRO A 298 -37.74 25.42 2.64
C PRO A 298 -38.20 26.18 1.38
N ASN A 299 -39.45 25.97 0.98
CA ASN A 299 -40.04 26.71 -0.13
C ASN A 299 -40.03 28.20 0.22
N SER A 300 -39.56 29.04 -0.70
CA SER A 300 -39.46 30.50 -0.53
C SER A 300 -40.80 31.22 -0.26
N LYS A 301 -41.92 30.49 -0.19
CA LYS A 301 -43.26 31.00 0.11
C LYS A 301 -43.63 30.98 1.60
N THR A 302 -42.78 30.45 2.46
CA THR A 302 -42.98 30.44 3.93
C THR A 302 -41.76 30.99 4.65
N LEU A 303 -41.30 32.17 4.25
CA LEU A 303 -40.74 33.10 5.24
C LEU A 303 -41.94 33.84 5.85
N PRO A 304 -42.17 33.77 7.18
CA PRO A 304 -42.96 34.80 7.81
C PRO A 304 -42.27 36.12 7.49
N GLN A 305 -43.01 37.00 6.84
CA GLN A 305 -42.61 38.36 6.54
C GLN A 305 -42.56 39.17 7.83
N CYS A 306 -41.59 38.88 8.70
CA CYS A 306 -41.23 39.57 9.94
C CYS A 306 -39.76 39.17 10.18
N PHE A 307 -38.71 39.94 9.89
CA PHE A 307 -38.44 41.35 10.14
C PHE A 307 -37.58 41.89 8.98
N LEU A 308 -38.22 42.48 7.98
CA LEU A 308 -37.59 43.45 7.08
C LEU A 308 -38.42 44.73 7.20
N GLY A 309 -38.12 45.53 8.21
CA GLY A 309 -38.83 46.78 8.46
C GLY A 309 -38.67 47.26 9.89
N GLY A 310 -37.61 48.03 10.16
CA GLY A 310 -37.46 48.80 11.39
C GLY A 310 -36.36 48.30 12.33
N CYS A 311 -35.54 49.24 12.81
CA CYS A 311 -34.58 49.11 13.92
C CYS A 311 -33.22 48.40 13.69
N TRP A 312 -32.48 48.78 12.64
CA TRP A 312 -31.00 48.72 12.67
C TRP A 312 -30.33 50.09 12.48
N ARG A 313 -31.00 51.18 12.88
CA ARG A 313 -30.40 52.52 12.96
C ARG A 313 -29.87 52.89 14.36
N GLN A 314 -29.66 51.91 15.25
CA GLN A 314 -29.09 52.13 16.57
C GLN A 314 -28.18 50.96 16.99
N ARG A 315 -27.03 50.78 16.31
CA ARG A 315 -25.86 50.10 16.91
C ARG A 315 -24.52 50.40 16.22
N LEU A 316 -24.40 51.55 15.57
CA LEU A 316 -23.14 52.10 15.05
C LEU A 316 -22.77 53.44 15.70
N GLN A 317 -23.07 53.61 16.98
CA GLN A 317 -22.63 54.76 17.78
C GLN A 317 -21.89 54.38 19.07
N ALA A 318 -21.46 53.11 19.22
CA ALA A 318 -20.77 52.67 20.43
C ALA A 318 -19.24 52.55 20.30
N TYR A 319 -18.66 52.80 19.12
CA TYR A 319 -17.20 52.78 18.95
C TYR A 319 -16.77 53.76 17.87
N VAL A 320 -16.60 55.04 18.21
CA VAL A 320 -15.54 55.94 17.70
C VAL A 320 -15.51 57.18 18.62
N TYR A 321 -14.36 57.38 19.28
CA TYR A 321 -13.85 58.60 19.94
C TYR A 321 -14.45 59.10 21.27
N LYS A 322 -13.70 58.84 22.36
CA LYS A 322 -13.37 59.88 23.36
C LYS A 322 -12.28 60.79 22.76
N PRO A 323 -12.34 62.11 22.98
CA PRO A 323 -11.43 62.67 23.98
C PRO A 323 -12.09 63.72 24.91
N HIS A 324 -11.30 64.06 25.91
CA HIS A 324 -11.58 64.68 27.21
C HIS A 324 -11.76 66.23 27.16
N PRO A 325 -11.95 66.91 28.31
CA PRO A 325 -12.89 68.01 28.48
C PRO A 325 -12.20 69.39 28.47
N HIS A 326 -13.00 70.46 28.44
CA HIS A 326 -12.84 71.64 29.30
C HIS A 326 -14.17 72.39 29.40
#